data_AF-A0AB34KXE0-F1
#
_entry.id   AF-A0AB34KXE0-F1
#
_cell.length_a   1.000
_cell.length_b   1.000
_cell.length_c   1.000
_cell.angle_alpha   90.00
_cell.angle_beta   90.00
_cell.angle_gamma   90.00
#
_symmetry.space_group_name_H-M   'P 1'
#
loop_
_entity.id
_entity.type
_entity.pdbx_description
1 polymer ?
#
loop_
_entity_poly.entity_id
_entity_poly.type
_entity_poly.pdbx_seq_one_letter_code
_entity_poly.pdbx_strand_id
1 'polypeptide(L)'
;MSFLRLPLSRISSISAHNRALAQPSISTNQFSTSISNMANPTPTSNIISQTAKQEGGPAHGSTSAQMQSEVGKTRNFEQAAQEVGHKMQAAPETVSSEDAAYLKSREARAIGQNQPPSDSIASDAERLASRNEGATKSSSSTGPSDPVSQSAADRAANFEKEAENIVTKMATNPQAVTKEDADLAHSRETRAFGTTSKGGVAAQAQSLANENMQNLSATQSAADRVGNLDQVADSITDKMANNPGAITKEDGDKAHSKEVKATGAAHKGGLASQAQSIASENERKS
;
A
#
# COMPACT_ATOMS: atom_id res chain seq x y z
N MET A 1 -27.77 -81.00 22.96
CA MET A 1 -26.52 -80.26 23.18
C MET A 1 -25.72 -80.35 21.89
N SER A 2 -25.84 -79.33 21.05
CA SER A 2 -25.38 -79.36 19.66
C SER A 2 -24.00 -78.70 19.53
N PHE A 3 -23.08 -79.42 18.90
CA PHE A 3 -21.68 -79.06 18.73
C PHE A 3 -21.50 -77.87 17.76
N LEU A 4 -20.72 -76.88 18.22
CA LEU A 4 -20.20 -75.76 17.44
C LEU A 4 -19.12 -76.24 16.45
N ARG A 5 -19.19 -75.78 15.21
CA ARG A 5 -18.02 -75.54 14.35
C ARG A 5 -18.33 -74.44 13.33
N LEU A 6 -17.60 -73.33 13.43
CA LEU A 6 -17.47 -72.31 12.39
C LEU A 6 -15.96 -72.10 12.09
N PRO A 7 -15.56 -71.71 10.87
CA PRO A 7 -14.21 -71.93 10.36
C PRO A 7 -13.44 -70.65 9.96
N LEU A 8 -12.18 -70.87 9.58
CA LEU A 8 -11.26 -70.07 8.74
C LEU A 8 -10.46 -68.92 9.38
N SER A 9 -9.14 -69.14 9.44
CA SER A 9 -8.13 -68.12 9.15
C SER A 9 -6.88 -68.79 8.54
N ARG A 10 -6.72 -68.69 7.22
CA ARG A 10 -5.42 -68.75 6.50
C ARG A 10 -4.98 -67.27 6.34
N ILE A 11 -3.71 -66.87 6.38
CA ILE A 11 -2.65 -66.93 5.34
C ILE A 11 -1.41 -66.28 6.04
N SER A 12 -0.31 -66.97 6.34
CA SER A 12 0.92 -67.13 5.54
C SER A 12 1.62 -65.84 5.06
N SER A 13 2.77 -65.54 5.69
CA SER A 13 4.05 -65.10 5.10
C SER A 13 4.12 -63.84 4.24
N ILE A 14 4.93 -62.85 4.65
CA ILE A 14 5.86 -62.09 3.77
C ILE A 14 7.04 -61.56 4.60
N SER A 15 8.22 -62.04 4.19
CA SER A 15 9.56 -61.43 4.15
C SER A 15 9.93 -60.27 5.09
N ALA A 16 10.95 -60.53 5.91
CA ALA A 16 11.90 -59.53 6.36
C ALA A 16 12.60 -58.87 5.16
N HIS A 17 12.61 -57.53 5.12
CA HIS A 17 13.64 -56.72 4.48
C HIS A 17 13.87 -55.49 5.36
N ASN A 18 15.11 -55.35 5.83
CA ASN A 18 15.67 -54.21 6.52
C ASN A 18 15.29 -52.90 5.80
N ARG A 19 14.57 -52.01 6.48
CA ARG A 19 14.55 -50.58 6.13
C ARG A 19 14.83 -49.81 7.41
N ALA A 20 16.11 -49.47 7.57
CA ALA A 20 16.58 -48.50 8.55
C ALA A 20 15.66 -47.28 8.50
N LEU A 21 15.06 -46.96 9.64
CA LEU A 21 14.38 -45.69 9.87
C LEU A 21 15.45 -44.61 9.80
N ALA A 22 15.58 -44.01 8.62
CA ALA A 22 16.26 -42.74 8.46
C ALA A 22 15.49 -41.71 9.28
N GLN A 23 15.97 -41.47 10.50
CA GLN A 23 15.64 -40.27 11.24
C GLN A 23 16.02 -39.07 10.36
N PRO A 24 15.17 -38.06 10.17
CA PRO A 24 15.64 -36.78 9.69
C PRO A 24 16.59 -36.24 10.76
N SER A 25 17.88 -36.31 10.49
CA SER A 25 18.90 -35.56 11.21
C SER A 25 18.53 -34.10 11.08
N ILE A 26 17.85 -33.57 12.11
CA ILE A 26 17.67 -32.14 12.31
C ILE A 26 19.09 -31.59 12.33
N SER A 27 19.45 -30.89 11.26
CA SER A 27 20.68 -30.11 11.18
C SER A 27 20.81 -29.36 12.49
N THR A 28 21.84 -29.72 13.23
CA THR A 28 22.33 -28.97 14.38
C THR A 28 22.46 -27.52 13.90
N ASN A 29 21.54 -26.66 14.34
CA ASN A 29 21.69 -25.23 14.18
C ASN A 29 22.94 -24.87 14.98
N GLN A 30 24.06 -24.80 14.28
CA GLN A 30 25.30 -24.24 14.77
C GLN A 30 25.03 -22.75 14.94
N PHE A 31 24.40 -22.36 16.05
CA PHE A 31 24.34 -20.97 16.46
C PHE A 31 25.78 -20.51 16.58
N SER A 32 26.11 -19.40 15.90
CA SER A 32 27.48 -18.90 15.88
C SER A 32 27.83 -18.42 17.29
N THR A 33 28.50 -19.25 18.08
CA THR A 33 29.14 -18.82 19.34
C THR A 33 30.42 -18.02 19.08
N SER A 34 30.68 -17.71 17.81
CA SER A 34 31.81 -16.91 17.38
C SER A 34 31.60 -15.47 17.81
N ILE A 35 32.12 -15.12 18.99
CA ILE A 35 32.50 -13.76 19.37
C ILE A 35 33.68 -13.36 18.48
N SER A 36 33.46 -13.29 17.16
CA SER A 36 34.52 -13.04 16.19
C SER A 36 34.45 -11.61 15.71
N ASN A 37 35.60 -10.95 15.86
CA ASN A 37 35.91 -9.60 15.42
C ASN A 37 35.32 -8.44 16.23
N MET A 38 35.68 -8.38 17.52
CA MET A 38 35.80 -7.06 18.17
C MET A 38 36.96 -6.29 17.53
N ALA A 39 36.64 -5.21 16.81
CA ALA A 39 37.61 -4.43 16.04
C ALA A 39 38.63 -3.63 16.88
N ASN A 40 38.65 -3.79 18.21
CA ASN A 40 39.66 -3.21 19.09
C ASN A 40 39.96 -4.17 20.26
N PRO A 41 41.25 -4.43 20.59
CA PRO A 41 41.61 -5.24 21.74
C PRO A 41 41.16 -4.55 23.03
N THR A 42 40.36 -5.26 23.85
CA THR A 42 39.91 -4.75 25.15
C THR A 42 41.13 -4.41 26.03
N PRO A 43 41.26 -3.18 26.54
CA PRO A 43 42.42 -2.78 27.34
C PRO A 43 42.45 -3.57 28.66
N THR A 44 43.60 -4.15 28.99
CA THR A 44 43.76 -4.94 30.23
C THR A 44 43.82 -4.03 31.46
N SER A 45 43.41 -4.55 32.62
CA SER A 45 43.41 -3.80 33.89
C SER A 45 44.79 -3.20 34.25
N ASN A 46 45.87 -3.85 33.83
CA ASN A 46 47.24 -3.35 34.03
C ASN A 46 47.52 -2.10 33.20
N ILE A 47 47.06 -2.07 31.94
CA ILE A 47 47.21 -0.91 31.04
C ILE A 47 46.38 0.26 31.58
N ILE A 48 45.14 -0.01 31.99
CA ILE A 48 44.25 1.01 32.56
C ILE A 48 44.86 1.63 33.82
N SER A 49 45.43 0.82 34.71
CA SER A 49 46.06 1.30 35.94
C SER A 49 47.33 2.11 35.68
N GLN A 50 48.16 1.71 34.71
CA GLN A 50 49.36 2.47 34.33
C GLN A 50 49.00 3.82 33.72
N THR A 51 48.03 3.87 32.81
CA THR A 51 47.57 5.13 32.21
C THR A 51 46.89 6.02 33.25
N ALA A 52 46.07 5.47 34.15
CA ALA A 52 45.47 6.26 35.24
C ALA A 52 46.54 6.86 36.16
N LYS A 53 47.63 6.15 36.45
CA LYS A 53 48.76 6.68 37.24
C LYS A 53 49.52 7.79 36.50
N GLN A 54 49.66 7.68 35.18
CA GLN A 54 50.28 8.71 34.35
C GLN A 54 49.40 9.97 34.23
N GLU A 55 48.07 9.82 34.24
CA GLU A 55 47.10 10.92 34.12
C GLU A 55 46.70 11.53 35.47
N GLY A 56 47.24 11.06 36.60
CA GLY A 56 46.89 11.55 37.94
C GLY A 56 45.54 11.05 38.48
N GLY A 57 44.98 10.01 37.86
CA GLY A 57 43.73 9.35 38.24
C GLY A 57 42.68 9.37 37.11
N PRO A 58 41.63 8.54 37.21
CA PRO A 58 40.54 8.55 36.24
C PRO A 58 39.71 9.82 36.41
N ALA A 59 39.96 10.80 35.55
CA ALA A 59 39.17 12.03 35.43
C ALA A 59 38.16 11.92 34.26
N HIS A 60 37.05 12.66 34.32
CA HIS A 60 36.05 12.68 33.25
C HIS A 60 36.71 13.12 31.93
N GLY A 61 36.63 12.27 30.89
CA GLY A 61 37.24 12.51 29.58
C GLY A 61 38.70 12.07 29.42
N SER A 62 39.35 11.56 30.48
CA SER A 62 40.71 11.00 30.42
C SER A 62 40.80 9.70 29.62
N THR A 63 41.99 9.35 29.14
CA THR A 63 42.23 8.10 28.39
C THR A 63 41.91 6.89 29.26
N SER A 64 42.30 6.94 30.54
CA SER A 64 41.97 5.90 31.51
C SER A 64 40.46 5.75 31.74
N ALA A 65 39.69 6.84 31.75
CA ALA A 65 38.23 6.80 31.83
C ALA A 65 37.59 6.24 30.53
N GLN A 66 38.13 6.56 29.36
CA GLN A 66 37.68 5.99 28.09
C GLN A 66 37.91 4.48 28.03
N MET A 67 39.11 4.02 28.42
CA MET A 67 39.42 2.59 28.49
C MET A 67 38.54 1.85 29.50
N GLN A 68 38.22 2.45 30.66
CA GLN A 68 37.27 1.87 31.60
C GLN A 68 35.85 1.79 31.02
N SER A 69 35.42 2.82 30.27
CA SER A 69 34.13 2.84 29.59
C SER A 69 34.02 1.74 28.53
N GLU A 70 35.08 1.52 27.74
CA GLU A 70 35.16 0.44 26.75
C GLU A 70 35.07 -0.94 27.38
N VAL A 71 35.79 -1.17 28.49
CA VAL A 71 35.69 -2.41 29.27
C VAL A 71 34.27 -2.60 29.79
N GLY A 72 33.62 -1.54 30.27
CA GLY A 72 32.23 -1.57 30.73
C GLY A 72 31.25 -1.95 29.61
N LYS A 73 31.39 -1.34 28.43
CA LYS A 73 30.55 -1.65 27.25
C LYS A 73 30.72 -3.11 26.83
N THR A 74 31.96 -3.59 26.79
CA THR A 74 32.29 -4.98 26.43
C THR A 74 31.68 -5.98 27.40
N ARG A 75 31.86 -5.79 28.72
CA ARG A 75 31.26 -6.66 29.74
C ARG A 75 29.74 -6.66 29.71
N ASN A 76 29.12 -5.49 29.51
CA ASN A 76 27.67 -5.38 29.41
C ASN A 76 27.12 -6.14 28.19
N PHE A 77 27.86 -6.13 27.06
CA PHE A 77 27.51 -6.93 25.90
C PHE A 77 27.69 -8.43 26.17
N GLU A 78 28.82 -8.82 26.76
CA GLU A 78 29.09 -10.23 27.08
C GLU A 78 28.02 -10.82 28.02
N GLN A 79 27.60 -10.08 29.03
CA GLN A 79 26.50 -10.48 29.92
C GLN A 79 25.18 -10.63 29.17
N ALA A 80 24.83 -9.66 28.31
CA ALA A 80 23.62 -9.74 27.51
C ALA A 80 23.66 -10.91 26.51
N ALA A 81 24.82 -11.19 25.92
CA ALA A 81 25.02 -12.30 25.00
C ALA A 81 24.90 -13.65 25.72
N GLN A 82 25.36 -13.77 26.97
CA GLN A 82 25.16 -14.96 27.78
C GLN A 82 23.70 -15.16 28.16
N GLU A 83 23.01 -14.11 28.58
CA GLU A 83 21.60 -14.15 28.99
C GLU A 83 20.69 -14.53 27.83
N VAL A 84 20.77 -13.75 26.73
CA VAL A 84 19.94 -13.99 25.54
C VAL A 84 20.41 -15.25 24.81
N GLY A 85 21.71 -15.52 24.74
CA GLY A 85 22.26 -16.74 24.13
C GLY A 85 21.81 -18.01 24.87
N HIS A 86 21.79 -17.99 26.20
CA HIS A 86 21.23 -19.10 26.98
C HIS A 86 19.74 -19.27 26.70
N LYS A 87 18.98 -18.16 26.61
CA LYS A 87 17.55 -18.20 26.26
C LYS A 87 17.32 -18.77 24.86
N MET A 88 18.15 -18.39 23.88
CA MET A 88 18.13 -18.92 22.52
C MET A 88 18.43 -20.43 22.46
N GLN A 89 19.28 -20.94 23.35
CA GLN A 89 19.61 -22.38 23.40
C GLN A 89 18.58 -23.20 24.17
N ALA A 90 18.14 -22.71 25.34
CA ALA A 90 17.29 -23.45 26.26
C ALA A 90 15.80 -23.37 25.91
N ALA A 91 15.34 -22.22 25.42
CA ALA A 91 13.93 -21.96 25.13
C ALA A 91 13.82 -21.00 23.91
N PRO A 92 14.25 -21.44 22.71
CA PRO A 92 14.33 -20.59 21.53
C PRO A 92 13.00 -19.91 21.18
N GLU A 93 11.87 -20.54 21.47
CA GLU A 93 10.51 -20.04 21.25
C GLU A 93 10.11 -18.85 22.14
N THR A 94 10.85 -18.61 23.23
CA THR A 94 10.57 -17.53 24.19
C THR A 94 11.32 -16.24 23.90
N VAL A 95 12.22 -16.27 22.92
CA VAL A 95 13.02 -15.10 22.52
C VAL A 95 12.11 -14.08 21.82
N SER A 96 12.08 -12.85 22.32
CA SER A 96 11.23 -11.76 21.80
C SER A 96 12.03 -10.68 21.07
N SER A 97 11.35 -9.76 20.37
CA SER A 97 12.03 -8.62 19.74
C SER A 97 12.69 -7.70 20.76
N GLU A 98 12.20 -7.63 22.00
CA GLU A 98 12.85 -6.89 23.09
C GLU A 98 14.21 -7.50 23.45
N ASP A 99 14.31 -8.83 23.55
CA ASP A 99 15.57 -9.53 23.82
C ASP A 99 16.60 -9.26 22.71
N ALA A 100 16.14 -9.34 21.45
CA ALA A 100 16.98 -9.06 20.28
C ALA A 100 17.43 -7.59 20.23
N ALA A 101 16.53 -6.65 20.49
CA ALA A 101 16.83 -5.22 20.53
C ALA A 101 17.80 -4.86 21.67
N TYR A 102 17.63 -5.49 22.83
CA TYR A 102 18.52 -5.36 23.97
C TYR A 102 19.95 -5.78 23.62
N LEU A 103 20.09 -6.97 23.04
CA LEU A 103 21.39 -7.52 22.61
C LEU A 103 22.04 -6.66 21.52
N LYS A 104 21.28 -6.27 20.49
CA LYS A 104 21.70 -5.39 19.39
C LYS A 104 22.23 -4.03 19.88
N SER A 105 21.56 -3.42 20.85
CA SER A 105 21.98 -2.14 21.44
C SER A 105 23.30 -2.25 22.20
N ARG A 106 23.51 -3.35 22.93
CA ARG A 106 24.76 -3.60 23.66
C ARG A 106 25.92 -3.89 22.72
N GLU A 107 25.67 -4.67 21.67
CA GLU A 107 26.67 -4.96 20.65
C GLU A 107 27.09 -3.69 19.90
N ALA A 108 26.14 -2.89 19.42
CA ALA A 108 26.38 -1.62 18.76
C ALA A 108 27.27 -0.68 19.60
N ARG A 109 27.03 -0.63 20.91
CA ARG A 109 27.83 0.15 21.86
C ARG A 109 29.23 -0.43 22.10
N ALA A 110 29.37 -1.76 22.09
CA ALA A 110 30.64 -2.44 22.30
C ALA A 110 31.55 -2.34 21.07
N ILE A 111 30.99 -2.43 19.86
CA ILE A 111 31.74 -2.33 18.60
C ILE A 111 31.88 -0.87 18.10
N GLY A 112 31.09 0.05 18.64
CA GLY A 112 31.09 1.46 18.23
C GLY A 112 30.44 1.72 16.86
N GLN A 113 29.63 0.80 16.36
CA GLN A 113 28.91 0.91 15.08
C GLN A 113 27.40 0.85 15.32
N ASN A 114 26.62 1.55 14.49
CA ASN A 114 25.16 1.61 14.64
C ASN A 114 24.45 0.28 14.35
N GLN A 115 25.10 -0.63 13.63
CA GLN A 115 24.54 -1.93 13.28
C GLN A 115 25.56 -3.03 13.60
N PRO A 116 25.15 -4.08 14.33
CA PRO A 116 26.02 -5.23 14.53
C PRO A 116 26.24 -5.98 13.21
N PRO A 117 27.33 -6.75 13.09
CA PRO A 117 27.58 -7.63 11.95
C PRO A 117 26.41 -8.58 11.70
N SER A 118 26.15 -8.92 10.43
CA SER A 118 25.02 -9.79 10.05
C SER A 118 25.15 -11.25 10.51
N ASP A 119 26.34 -11.64 10.94
CA ASP A 119 26.75 -12.96 11.46
C ASP A 119 26.89 -12.98 12.99
N SER A 120 26.46 -11.91 13.67
CA SER A 120 26.48 -11.78 15.12
C SER A 120 25.34 -12.54 15.82
N ILE A 121 25.54 -12.79 17.11
CA ILE A 121 24.50 -13.32 18.01
C ILE A 121 23.28 -12.41 18.09
N ALA A 122 23.42 -11.08 17.94
CA ALA A 122 22.27 -10.17 17.87
C ALA A 122 21.45 -10.39 16.59
N SER A 123 22.11 -10.65 15.46
CA SER A 123 21.43 -10.99 14.21
C SER A 123 20.69 -12.32 14.31
N ASP A 124 21.28 -13.31 14.96
CA ASP A 124 20.63 -14.60 15.20
C ASP A 124 19.43 -14.47 16.16
N ALA A 125 19.56 -13.65 17.21
CA ALA A 125 18.46 -13.33 18.12
C ALA A 125 17.32 -12.60 17.41
N GLU A 126 17.62 -11.63 16.54
CA GLU A 126 16.63 -10.89 15.74
C GLU A 126 15.89 -11.82 14.77
N ARG A 127 16.59 -12.77 14.13
CA ARG A 127 15.97 -13.80 13.29
C ARG A 127 15.04 -14.71 14.09
N LEU A 128 15.48 -15.13 15.28
CA LEU A 128 14.71 -16.03 16.13
C LEU A 128 13.46 -15.33 16.70
N ALA A 129 13.61 -14.11 17.19
CA ALA A 129 12.51 -13.25 17.63
C ALA A 129 11.50 -13.01 16.50
N SER A 130 11.97 -12.63 15.31
CA SER A 130 11.12 -12.44 14.13
C SER A 130 10.39 -13.73 13.74
N ARG A 131 11.01 -14.90 13.94
CA ARG A 131 10.38 -16.20 13.71
C ARG A 131 9.32 -16.52 14.75
N ASN A 132 9.53 -16.17 16.02
CA ASN A 132 8.57 -16.42 17.10
C ASN A 132 7.38 -15.48 17.02
N GLU A 133 7.62 -14.20 16.77
CA GLU A 133 6.57 -13.21 16.48
C GLU A 133 5.87 -13.48 15.15
N GLY A 134 6.65 -13.97 14.18
CA GLY A 134 6.14 -14.54 12.95
C GLY A 134 5.18 -15.68 13.27
N ALA A 135 5.55 -16.66 14.10
CA ALA A 135 4.66 -17.78 14.47
C ALA A 135 3.38 -17.33 15.20
N THR A 136 3.43 -16.27 16.02
CA THR A 136 2.24 -15.71 16.69
C THR A 136 1.39 -14.81 15.78
N LYS A 137 1.98 -14.24 14.72
CA LYS A 137 1.26 -13.57 13.61
C LYS A 137 0.93 -14.50 12.44
N SER A 138 1.50 -15.70 12.39
CA SER A 138 1.38 -16.69 11.30
C SER A 138 0.30 -17.73 11.58
N SER A 139 -0.49 -17.56 12.65
CA SER A 139 -1.88 -18.01 12.58
C SER A 139 -2.71 -17.22 11.54
N SER A 140 -2.15 -16.18 10.90
CA SER A 140 -2.77 -15.49 9.76
C SER A 140 -1.86 -15.22 8.54
N SER A 141 -0.64 -15.76 8.46
CA SER A 141 0.10 -15.76 7.19
C SER A 141 1.14 -16.88 7.10
N THR A 142 0.79 -17.85 6.26
CA THR A 142 1.54 -18.84 5.48
C THR A 142 3.07 -18.78 5.56
N GLY A 143 3.70 -19.96 5.71
CA GLY A 143 5.16 -20.19 5.80
C GLY A 143 5.98 -19.72 4.58
N PRO A 144 7.16 -20.31 4.30
CA PRO A 144 8.05 -19.84 3.23
C PRO A 144 7.38 -20.06 1.87
N SER A 145 6.55 -19.11 1.46
CA SER A 145 5.90 -19.09 0.16
C SER A 145 6.94 -18.65 -0.85
N ASP A 146 6.98 -19.37 -1.96
CA ASP A 146 7.73 -18.97 -3.15
C ASP A 146 7.48 -17.47 -3.42
N PRO A 147 8.51 -16.62 -3.57
CA PRO A 147 8.34 -15.20 -3.86
C PRO A 147 7.37 -14.92 -5.03
N VAL A 148 7.29 -15.83 -5.99
CA VAL A 148 6.35 -15.75 -7.11
C VAL A 148 4.90 -15.92 -6.64
N SER A 149 4.65 -16.87 -5.74
CA SER A 149 3.32 -17.09 -5.14
C SER A 149 2.91 -15.95 -4.22
N GLN A 150 3.85 -15.40 -3.44
CA GLN A 150 3.59 -14.24 -2.59
C GLN A 150 3.24 -13.01 -3.44
N SER A 151 4.01 -12.74 -4.50
CA SER A 151 3.72 -11.64 -5.42
C SER A 151 2.38 -11.79 -6.14
N ALA A 152 1.96 -13.01 -6.47
CA ALA A 152 0.63 -13.27 -7.03
C ALA A 152 -0.49 -12.99 -6.00
N ALA A 153 -0.33 -13.46 -4.77
CA ALA A 153 -1.27 -13.22 -3.68
C ALA A 153 -1.41 -11.72 -3.36
N ASP A 154 -0.29 -11.01 -3.28
CA ASP A 154 -0.28 -9.56 -3.02
C ASP A 154 -0.98 -8.79 -4.14
N ARG A 155 -0.81 -9.19 -5.40
CA ARG A 155 -1.51 -8.56 -6.55
C ARG A 155 -3.01 -8.79 -6.48
N ALA A 156 -3.44 -10.00 -6.13
CA ALA A 156 -4.86 -10.33 -5.96
C ALA A 156 -5.50 -9.56 -4.80
N ALA A 157 -4.86 -9.53 -3.63
CA ALA A 157 -5.35 -8.80 -2.46
C ALA A 157 -5.43 -7.28 -2.71
N ASN A 158 -4.44 -6.72 -3.40
CA ASN A 158 -4.47 -5.31 -3.80
C ASN A 158 -5.60 -5.00 -4.79
N PHE A 159 -5.92 -5.93 -5.69
CA PHE A 159 -7.07 -5.76 -6.59
C PHE A 159 -8.39 -5.84 -5.82
N GLU A 160 -8.56 -6.82 -4.94
CA GLU A 160 -9.79 -7.02 -4.17
C GLU A 160 -10.12 -5.79 -3.33
N LYS A 161 -9.14 -5.26 -2.59
CA LYS A 161 -9.31 -4.03 -1.80
C LYS A 161 -9.75 -2.82 -2.64
N GLU A 162 -9.16 -2.67 -3.84
CA GLU A 162 -9.52 -1.57 -4.73
C GLU A 162 -10.90 -1.78 -5.36
N ALA A 163 -11.22 -3.01 -5.74
CA ALA A 163 -12.51 -3.38 -6.27
C ALA A 163 -13.63 -3.12 -5.25
N GLU A 164 -13.42 -3.44 -3.98
CA GLU A 164 -14.38 -3.12 -2.90
C GLU A 164 -14.63 -1.62 -2.76
N ASN A 165 -13.57 -0.80 -2.80
CA ASN A 165 -13.70 0.65 -2.75
C ASN A 165 -14.54 1.17 -3.93
N ILE A 166 -14.23 0.72 -5.14
CA ILE A 166 -14.94 1.14 -6.35
C ILE A 166 -16.37 0.63 -6.35
N VAL A 167 -16.64 -0.61 -5.93
CA VAL A 167 -18.00 -1.13 -5.76
C VAL A 167 -18.80 -0.30 -4.76
N THR A 168 -18.19 0.07 -3.64
CA THR A 168 -18.83 0.94 -2.64
C THR A 168 -19.15 2.30 -3.25
N LYS A 169 -18.22 2.88 -4.02
CA LYS A 169 -18.42 4.15 -4.72
C LYS A 169 -19.53 4.07 -5.77
N MET A 170 -19.55 3.00 -6.59
CA MET A 170 -20.60 2.74 -7.57
C MET A 170 -21.98 2.60 -6.92
N ALA A 171 -22.07 1.97 -5.74
CA ALA A 171 -23.33 1.77 -5.04
C ALA A 171 -23.82 3.05 -4.32
N THR A 172 -22.90 3.82 -3.72
CA THR A 172 -23.25 4.98 -2.89
C THR A 172 -23.37 6.27 -3.70
N ASN A 173 -22.49 6.47 -4.66
CA ASN A 173 -22.45 7.66 -5.51
C ASN A 173 -21.88 7.33 -6.90
N PRO A 174 -22.69 6.71 -7.78
CA PRO A 174 -22.25 6.29 -9.11
C PRO A 174 -21.76 7.47 -9.97
N GLN A 175 -22.26 8.69 -9.73
CA GLN A 175 -21.84 9.89 -10.47
C GLN A 175 -20.44 10.39 -10.08
N ALA A 176 -19.91 9.95 -8.94
CA ALA A 176 -18.56 10.28 -8.51
C ALA A 176 -17.50 9.30 -9.03
N VAL A 177 -17.89 8.26 -9.76
CA VAL A 177 -16.96 7.33 -10.40
C VAL A 177 -16.27 8.05 -11.55
N THR A 178 -14.94 8.18 -11.45
CA THR A 178 -14.14 8.90 -12.43
C THR A 178 -13.37 7.95 -13.36
N LYS A 179 -12.78 8.52 -14.40
CA LYS A 179 -11.92 7.77 -15.32
C LYS A 179 -10.69 7.18 -14.62
N GLU A 180 -10.15 7.90 -13.64
CA GLU A 180 -9.01 7.46 -12.85
C GLU A 180 -9.35 6.23 -12.00
N ASP A 181 -10.54 6.19 -11.39
CA ASP A 181 -11.02 5.01 -10.66
C ASP A 181 -11.09 3.79 -11.60
N ALA A 182 -11.66 4.00 -12.80
CA ALA A 182 -11.81 2.95 -13.80
C ALA A 182 -10.46 2.44 -14.35
N ASP A 183 -9.53 3.34 -14.64
CA ASP A 183 -8.18 3.02 -15.10
C ASP A 183 -7.37 2.29 -14.01
N LEU A 184 -7.54 2.69 -12.75
CA LEU A 184 -6.92 2.03 -11.60
C LEU A 184 -7.44 0.60 -11.41
N ALA A 185 -8.77 0.40 -11.44
CA ALA A 185 -9.39 -0.92 -11.37
C ALA A 185 -8.86 -1.85 -12.47
N HIS A 186 -8.84 -1.35 -13.72
CA HIS A 186 -8.38 -2.08 -14.89
C HIS A 186 -6.91 -2.50 -14.77
N SER A 187 -6.05 -1.57 -14.32
CA SER A 187 -4.63 -1.83 -14.08
C SER A 187 -4.41 -2.91 -13.02
N ARG A 188 -5.17 -2.85 -11.91
CA ARG A 188 -5.08 -3.83 -10.83
C ARG A 188 -5.59 -5.21 -11.25
N GLU A 189 -6.71 -5.26 -11.97
CA GLU A 189 -7.28 -6.51 -12.48
C GLU A 189 -6.31 -7.19 -13.46
N THR A 190 -5.76 -6.41 -14.40
CA THR A 190 -4.79 -6.92 -15.38
C THR A 190 -3.52 -7.43 -14.69
N ARG A 191 -3.04 -6.77 -13.63
CA ARG A 191 -1.88 -7.25 -12.88
C ARG A 191 -2.16 -8.53 -12.09
N ALA A 192 -3.37 -8.67 -11.56
CA ALA A 192 -3.79 -9.83 -10.78
C ALA A 192 -4.09 -11.05 -11.65
N PHE A 193 -4.83 -10.87 -12.75
CA PHE A 193 -5.39 -11.98 -13.55
C PHE A 193 -4.91 -11.99 -15.01
N GLY A 194 -4.18 -10.98 -15.46
CA GLY A 194 -3.69 -10.86 -16.84
C GLY A 194 -4.74 -10.35 -17.84
N THR A 195 -6.01 -10.31 -17.48
CA THR A 195 -7.13 -9.91 -18.35
C THR A 195 -8.22 -9.25 -17.53
N THR A 196 -8.98 -8.36 -18.16
CA THR A 196 -10.20 -7.80 -17.58
C THR A 196 -11.41 -8.67 -17.91
N SER A 197 -12.14 -9.04 -16.87
CA SER A 197 -13.35 -9.85 -17.00
C SER A 197 -14.49 -9.00 -17.58
N LYS A 198 -15.14 -9.46 -18.65
CA LYS A 198 -16.34 -8.80 -19.18
C LYS A 198 -17.42 -8.76 -18.11
N GLY A 199 -17.94 -7.56 -17.81
CA GLY A 199 -18.93 -7.35 -16.74
C GLY A 199 -18.37 -7.35 -15.32
N GLY A 200 -17.05 -7.49 -15.15
CA GLY A 200 -16.37 -7.33 -13.87
C GLY A 200 -16.32 -5.87 -13.40
N VAL A 201 -15.80 -5.66 -12.20
CA VAL A 201 -15.78 -4.35 -11.53
C VAL A 201 -15.10 -3.28 -12.39
N ALA A 202 -13.96 -3.58 -13.03
CA ALA A 202 -13.28 -2.60 -13.88
C ALA A 202 -14.09 -2.25 -15.12
N ALA A 203 -14.75 -3.23 -15.75
CA ALA A 203 -15.60 -2.99 -16.92
C ALA A 203 -16.84 -2.13 -16.56
N GLN A 204 -17.44 -2.38 -15.40
CA GLN A 204 -18.57 -1.58 -14.90
C GLN A 204 -18.13 -0.15 -14.56
N ALA A 205 -16.98 0.00 -13.88
CA ALA A 205 -16.41 1.31 -13.57
C ALA A 205 -16.09 2.12 -14.84
N GLN A 206 -15.57 1.48 -15.88
CA GLN A 206 -15.33 2.13 -17.19
C GLN A 206 -16.63 2.60 -17.85
N SER A 207 -17.69 1.78 -17.82
CA SER A 207 -19.00 2.19 -18.37
C SER A 207 -19.54 3.41 -17.63
N LEU A 208 -19.59 3.35 -16.30
CA LEU A 208 -20.09 4.44 -15.46
C LEU A 208 -19.26 5.71 -15.62
N ALA A 209 -17.92 5.61 -15.62
CA ALA A 209 -17.06 6.76 -15.83
C ALA A 209 -17.31 7.44 -17.19
N ASN A 210 -17.48 6.66 -18.26
CA ASN A 210 -17.79 7.19 -19.59
C ASN A 210 -19.16 7.87 -19.63
N GLU A 211 -20.18 7.27 -19.01
CA GLU A 211 -21.51 7.87 -18.89
C GLU A 211 -21.46 9.19 -18.11
N ASN A 212 -20.73 9.23 -17.00
CA ASN A 212 -20.55 10.45 -16.20
C ASN A 212 -19.85 11.55 -17.00
N MET A 213 -18.80 11.22 -17.75
CA MET A 213 -18.12 12.17 -18.63
C MET A 213 -19.04 12.73 -19.72
N GLN A 214 -19.87 11.88 -20.34
CA GLN A 214 -20.84 12.32 -21.35
C GLN A 214 -21.88 13.25 -20.74
N ASN A 215 -22.41 12.92 -19.56
CA ASN A 215 -23.37 13.75 -18.86
C ASN A 215 -22.78 15.11 -18.48
N LEU A 216 -21.55 15.14 -17.94
CA LEU A 216 -20.84 16.39 -17.63
C LEU A 216 -20.63 17.26 -18.87
N SER A 217 -20.25 16.65 -20.00
CA SER A 217 -20.11 17.36 -21.27
C SER A 217 -21.44 17.91 -21.79
N ALA A 218 -22.52 17.14 -21.68
CA ALA A 218 -23.86 17.58 -22.07
C ALA A 218 -24.36 18.75 -21.19
N THR A 219 -24.16 18.67 -19.88
CA THR A 219 -24.49 19.75 -18.93
C THR A 219 -23.67 21.01 -19.21
N GLN A 220 -22.37 20.88 -19.46
CA GLN A 220 -21.51 22.00 -19.82
C GLN A 220 -21.97 22.65 -21.13
N SER A 221 -22.26 21.84 -22.17
CA SER A 221 -22.78 22.35 -23.44
C SER A 221 -24.13 23.05 -23.27
N ALA A 222 -24.99 22.58 -22.39
CA ALA A 222 -26.27 23.23 -22.08
C ALA A 222 -26.05 24.58 -21.37
N ALA A 223 -25.17 24.63 -20.36
CA ALA A 223 -24.82 25.85 -19.65
C ALA A 223 -24.21 26.92 -20.59
N ASP A 224 -23.29 26.51 -21.46
CA ASP A 224 -22.67 27.40 -22.46
C ASP A 224 -23.70 27.92 -23.47
N ARG A 225 -24.69 27.11 -23.86
CA ARG A 225 -25.78 27.55 -24.74
C ARG A 225 -26.67 28.58 -24.08
N VAL A 226 -27.02 28.38 -22.80
CA VAL A 226 -27.86 29.31 -22.04
C VAL A 226 -27.14 30.64 -21.83
N GLY A 227 -25.88 30.63 -21.35
CA GLY A 227 -25.14 31.88 -21.15
C GLY A 227 -24.94 32.67 -22.45
N ASN A 228 -24.73 31.99 -23.58
CA ASN A 228 -24.68 32.64 -24.89
C ASN A 228 -26.04 33.18 -25.38
N LEU A 229 -27.16 32.60 -24.93
CA LEU A 229 -28.50 33.12 -25.21
C LEU A 229 -28.75 34.38 -24.38
N ASP A 230 -28.45 34.34 -23.08
CA ASP A 230 -28.67 35.46 -22.15
C ASP A 230 -27.91 36.71 -22.62
N GLN A 231 -26.64 36.57 -23.03
CA GLN A 231 -25.87 37.69 -23.59
C GLN A 231 -26.49 38.30 -24.87
N VAL A 232 -27.05 37.46 -25.75
CA VAL A 232 -27.71 37.94 -26.97
C VAL A 232 -29.05 38.57 -26.62
N ALA A 233 -29.78 38.00 -25.67
CA ALA A 233 -31.06 38.52 -25.20
C ALA A 233 -30.90 39.88 -24.52
N ASP A 234 -29.91 40.04 -23.64
CA ASP A 234 -29.60 41.31 -22.97
C ASP A 234 -29.22 42.38 -23.99
N SER A 235 -28.32 42.07 -24.93
CA SER A 235 -27.88 43.02 -25.95
C SER A 235 -29.04 43.49 -26.85
N ILE A 236 -29.95 42.58 -27.22
CA ILE A 236 -31.11 42.91 -28.06
C ILE A 236 -32.16 43.66 -27.26
N THR A 237 -32.41 43.27 -26.01
CA THR A 237 -33.34 43.95 -25.11
C THR A 237 -32.89 45.40 -24.87
N ASP A 238 -31.59 45.61 -24.62
CA ASP A 238 -31.02 46.94 -24.45
C ASP A 238 -31.15 47.79 -25.71
N LYS A 239 -30.91 47.21 -26.90
CA LYS A 239 -31.13 47.92 -28.17
C LYS A 239 -32.61 48.24 -28.36
N MET A 240 -33.53 47.32 -28.07
CA MET A 240 -34.97 47.57 -28.19
C MET A 240 -35.45 48.69 -27.25
N ALA A 241 -34.93 48.73 -26.02
CA ALA A 241 -35.32 49.72 -25.02
C ALA A 241 -34.70 51.11 -25.28
N ASN A 242 -33.40 51.14 -25.64
CA ASN A 242 -32.64 52.38 -25.67
C ASN A 242 -32.40 52.93 -27.09
N ASN A 243 -32.41 52.08 -28.12
CA ASN A 243 -32.16 52.48 -29.50
C ASN A 243 -32.83 51.52 -30.52
N PRO A 244 -34.18 51.49 -30.57
CA PRO A 244 -34.90 50.53 -31.40
C PRO A 244 -34.61 50.69 -32.90
N GLY A 245 -34.20 51.88 -33.36
CA GLY A 245 -33.78 52.14 -34.74
C GLY A 245 -32.48 51.44 -35.16
N ALA A 246 -31.68 50.98 -34.20
CA ALA A 246 -30.45 50.23 -34.46
C ALA A 246 -30.66 48.71 -34.52
N ILE A 247 -31.89 48.23 -34.34
CA ILE A 247 -32.22 46.80 -34.51
C ILE A 247 -32.21 46.47 -36.00
N THR A 248 -31.34 45.52 -36.36
CA THR A 248 -31.15 45.03 -37.73
C THR A 248 -31.80 43.67 -37.94
N LYS A 249 -31.96 43.27 -39.21
CA LYS A 249 -32.43 41.92 -39.55
C LYS A 249 -31.51 40.84 -39.01
N GLU A 250 -30.19 41.09 -39.03
CA GLU A 250 -29.19 40.20 -38.45
C GLU A 250 -29.39 40.00 -36.94
N ASP A 251 -29.81 41.02 -36.20
CA ASP A 251 -30.12 40.90 -34.78
C ASP A 251 -31.36 39.99 -34.57
N GLY A 252 -32.39 40.13 -35.41
CA GLY A 252 -33.58 39.27 -35.39
C GLY A 252 -33.26 37.80 -35.72
N ASP A 253 -32.44 37.55 -36.74
CA ASP A 253 -32.02 36.21 -37.13
C ASP A 253 -31.10 35.56 -36.08
N LYS A 254 -30.24 36.35 -35.43
CA LYS A 254 -29.42 35.89 -34.29
C LYS A 254 -30.30 35.50 -33.11
N ALA A 255 -31.27 36.33 -32.73
CA ALA A 255 -32.22 36.00 -31.67
C ALA A 255 -32.97 34.71 -31.99
N HIS A 256 -33.49 34.58 -33.22
CA HIS A 256 -34.22 33.41 -33.66
C HIS A 256 -33.36 32.13 -33.60
N SER A 257 -32.14 32.18 -34.15
CA SER A 257 -31.21 31.04 -34.14
C SER A 257 -30.85 30.60 -32.73
N LYS A 258 -30.65 31.55 -31.81
CA LYS A 258 -30.27 31.28 -30.43
C LYS A 258 -31.45 30.74 -29.62
N GLU A 259 -32.63 31.31 -29.79
CA GLU A 259 -33.87 30.83 -29.16
C GLU A 259 -34.15 29.39 -29.57
N VAL A 260 -34.14 29.08 -30.87
CA VAL A 260 -34.33 27.70 -31.38
C VAL A 260 -33.27 26.74 -30.85
N LYS A 261 -32.01 27.17 -30.73
CA LYS A 261 -30.92 26.31 -30.19
C LYS A 261 -31.06 26.01 -28.69
N ALA A 262 -31.69 26.90 -27.94
CA ALA A 262 -31.84 26.77 -26.49
C ALA A 262 -33.12 26.02 -26.10
N THR A 263 -34.25 26.34 -26.73
CA THR A 263 -35.57 25.78 -26.37
C THR A 263 -36.06 24.72 -27.35
N GLY A 264 -35.39 24.56 -28.49
CA GLY A 264 -35.81 23.66 -29.58
C GLY A 264 -36.84 24.27 -30.52
N ALA A 265 -37.45 25.42 -30.20
CA ALA A 265 -38.42 26.12 -31.04
C ALA A 265 -38.52 27.61 -30.69
N ALA A 266 -38.76 28.46 -31.69
CA ALA A 266 -39.02 29.88 -31.42
C ALA A 266 -40.46 30.12 -30.95
N HIS A 267 -40.62 30.95 -29.93
CA HIS A 267 -41.92 31.33 -29.40
C HIS A 267 -42.51 32.50 -30.15
N LYS A 268 -43.80 32.37 -30.52
CA LYS A 268 -44.58 33.48 -31.08
C LYS A 268 -44.71 34.58 -30.03
N GLY A 269 -44.28 35.79 -30.37
CA GLY A 269 -44.27 36.94 -29.43
C GLY A 269 -43.05 37.00 -28.52
N GLY A 270 -42.14 36.03 -28.61
CA GLY A 270 -40.84 36.06 -27.93
C GLY A 270 -39.90 37.13 -28.48
N LEU A 271 -38.73 37.24 -27.86
CA LEU A 271 -37.70 38.24 -28.20
C LEU A 271 -37.35 38.23 -29.69
N ALA A 272 -37.20 37.05 -30.31
CA ALA A 272 -36.92 36.95 -31.74
C ALA A 272 -38.04 37.52 -32.62
N SER A 273 -39.31 37.25 -32.26
CA SER A 273 -40.47 37.81 -32.98
C SER A 273 -40.51 39.33 -32.88
N GLN A 274 -40.19 39.88 -31.70
CA GLN A 274 -40.17 41.32 -31.46
C GLN A 274 -39.04 42.00 -32.22
N ALA A 275 -37.81 41.45 -32.15
CA ALA A 275 -36.66 41.96 -32.87
C ALA A 275 -36.88 41.95 -34.40
N GLN A 276 -37.45 40.87 -34.95
CA GLN A 276 -37.79 40.79 -36.38
C GLN A 276 -38.88 41.80 -36.79
N SER A 277 -39.88 42.02 -35.94
CA SER A 277 -40.92 43.02 -36.20
C SER A 277 -40.34 44.44 -36.24
N ILE A 278 -39.49 44.79 -35.28
CA ILE A 278 -38.84 46.11 -35.20
C ILE A 278 -37.88 46.29 -36.40
N ALA A 279 -37.07 45.28 -36.71
CA ALA A 279 -36.18 45.30 -37.87
C ALA A 279 -36.94 45.55 -39.18
N SER A 280 -38.05 44.82 -39.40
CA SER A 280 -38.90 45.00 -40.59
C SER A 280 -39.53 46.38 -40.67
N GLU A 281 -39.85 46.99 -39.53
CA GLU A 281 -40.38 48.35 -39.48
C GLU A 281 -39.29 49.40 -39.78
N ASN A 282 -38.07 49.19 -39.29
CA ASN A 282 -36.92 50.05 -39.59
C ASN A 282 -36.55 50.00 -41.08
N GLU A 283 -36.60 48.81 -41.69
CA GLU A 283 -36.37 48.64 -43.14
C GLU A 283 -37.41 49.39 -43.99
N ARG A 284 -38.66 49.51 -43.53
CA ARG A 284 -39.70 50.28 -44.24
C ARG A 284 -39.53 51.78 -44.13
N LYS A 285 -38.79 52.25 -43.13
CA LYS A 285 -38.58 53.68 -42.84
C LYS A 285 -37.27 54.22 -43.44
N SER A 286 -36.36 53.35 -43.89
CA SER A 286 -35.10 53.71 -44.57
C SER A 286 -35.29 53.75 -46.08
#